data_AF-A0A810QBY9-F1
#
_entry.id   AF-A0A810QBY9-F1
#
_cell.length_a   1.000
_cell.length_b   1.000
_cell.length_c   1.000
_cell.angle_alpha   90.00
_cell.angle_beta   90.00
_cell.angle_gamma   90.00
#
_symmetry.space_group_name_H-M   'P 1'
#
loop_
_entity.id
_entity.type
_entity.pdbx_description
1 polymer ?
#
loop_
_entity_poly.entity_id
_entity_poly.type
_entity_poly.pdbx_seq_one_letter_code
_entity_poly.pdbx_strand_id
1 'polypeptide(L)' 'MKQSVYYQGLCGKKWGIWDVQQNQWQFDICEDTPMLATARLFQKIGPNARKERRYEPRQLPEKKVSQVSCGGGST' A
#
# COMPACT_ATOMS: atom_id res chain seq x y z
N MET A 1 -5.46 -6.57 10.63
CA MET A 1 -4.55 -7.17 9.62
C MET A 1 -3.59 -8.11 10.34
N LYS A 2 -3.27 -9.29 9.80
CA LYS A 2 -2.26 -10.19 10.41
C LYS A 2 -0.86 -9.56 10.28
N GLN A 3 0.00 -9.73 11.30
CA GLN A 3 1.36 -9.17 11.27
C GLN A 3 2.22 -9.72 10.12
N SER A 4 2.05 -10.99 9.75
CA SER A 4 2.74 -11.58 8.60
C SER A 4 2.45 -10.82 7.31
N VAL A 5 1.17 -10.53 7.06
CA VAL A 5 0.72 -9.72 5.91
C VAL A 5 1.28 -8.30 5.98
N TYR A 6 1.49 -7.76 7.17
CA TYR A 6 2.03 -6.41 7.32
C TYR A 6 3.49 -6.32 6.82
N TYR A 7 4.33 -7.28 7.21
CA TYR A 7 5.76 -7.27 6.89
C TYR A 7 6.09 -7.95 5.55
N GLN A 8 5.41 -9.06 5.22
CA GLN A 8 5.69 -9.86 4.02
C GLN A 8 4.77 -9.52 2.85
N GLY A 9 3.67 -8.79 3.09
CA GLY A 9 2.66 -8.55 2.08
C GLY A 9 1.86 -9.81 1.75
N LEU A 10 1.22 -9.79 0.60
CA LEU A 10 0.50 -10.94 0.03
C LEU A 10 0.94 -11.08 -1.42
N CYS A 11 1.36 -12.27 -1.82
CA CYS A 11 1.77 -12.54 -3.20
C CYS A 11 0.61 -12.22 -4.16
N GLY A 12 0.89 -11.43 -5.19
CA GLY A 12 -0.12 -10.98 -6.17
C GLY A 12 -1.05 -9.87 -5.67
N LYS A 13 -0.82 -9.32 -4.47
CA LYS A 13 -1.57 -8.16 -3.96
C LYS A 13 -0.63 -6.98 -3.83
N LYS A 14 -1.09 -5.83 -4.28
CA LYS A 14 -0.44 -4.55 -4.00
C LYS A 14 -1.22 -3.80 -2.96
N TRP A 15 -0.53 -2.89 -2.31
CA TRP A 15 -1.01 -2.04 -1.25
C TRP A 15 -0.78 -0.59 -1.65
N GLY A 16 -1.81 0.21 -1.45
CA GLY A 16 -1.79 1.64 -1.66
C GLY A 16 -2.35 2.36 -0.45
N ILE A 17 -2.32 3.68 -0.51
CA ILE A 17 -2.89 4.53 0.53
C ILE A 17 -4.24 5.06 0.05
N TRP A 18 -5.28 4.71 0.79
CA TRP A 18 -6.62 5.25 0.60
C TRP A 18 -6.81 6.46 1.50
N ASP A 19 -7.17 7.58 0.91
CA ASP A 19 -7.61 8.75 1.66
C ASP A 19 -9.10 8.62 1.95
N VAL A 20 -9.47 8.52 3.23
CA VAL A 20 -10.85 8.41 3.70
C VAL A 20 -11.60 9.75 3.61
N GLN A 21 -10.90 10.88 3.66
CA GLN A 21 -11.52 12.21 3.50
C GLN A 21 -11.88 12.47 2.04
N GLN A 22 -10.97 12.18 1.11
CA GLN A 22 -11.22 12.37 -0.33
C GLN A 22 -11.82 11.14 -1.01
N ASN A 23 -11.90 10.02 -0.28
CA ASN A 23 -12.41 8.73 -0.77
C ASN A 23 -11.73 8.29 -2.08
N GLN A 24 -10.41 8.48 -2.16
CA GLN A 24 -9.61 8.17 -3.35
C GLN A 24 -8.22 7.64 -2.98
N TRP A 25 -7.60 6.92 -3.93
CA TRP A 25 -6.20 6.52 -3.82
C TRP A 25 -5.30 7.75 -3.98
N GLN A 26 -4.42 7.98 -3.00
CA GLN A 26 -3.47 9.09 -3.04
C GLN A 26 -2.04 8.59 -3.21
N PHE A 27 -1.18 9.50 -3.67
CA PHE A 27 0.27 9.33 -3.81
C PHE A 27 0.73 8.30 -4.85
N ASP A 28 -0.19 7.73 -5.63
CA ASP A 28 0.06 6.66 -6.61
C ASP A 28 0.96 5.53 -6.05
N ILE A 29 0.74 5.19 -4.78
CA ILE A 29 1.53 4.18 -4.08
C ILE A 29 1.03 2.80 -4.48
N CYS A 30 1.92 1.97 -5.02
CA CYS A 30 1.67 0.59 -5.40
C CYS A 30 2.82 -0.30 -4.89
N GLU A 31 2.68 -0.76 -3.66
CA GLU A 31 3.74 -1.49 -2.95
C GLU A 31 3.32 -2.93 -2.63
N ASP A 32 4.26 -3.85 -2.51
CA ASP A 32 3.95 -5.27 -2.24
C ASP A 32 3.48 -5.51 -0.80
N THR A 33 3.83 -4.61 0.11
CA THR A 33 3.48 -4.71 1.53
C THR A 33 2.82 -3.42 2.03
N PRO A 34 1.89 -3.52 2.99
CA PRO A 34 1.29 -2.34 3.62
C PRO A 34 2.31 -1.55 4.44
N MET A 35 3.37 -2.19 4.94
CA MET A 35 4.49 -1.50 5.58
C MET A 35 5.19 -0.57 4.58
N LEU A 36 5.49 -1.04 3.38
CA LEU A 36 6.11 -0.22 2.33
C LEU A 36 5.17 0.91 1.89
N ALA A 37 3.88 0.63 1.70
CA ALA A 37 2.90 1.66 1.37
C ALA A 37 2.87 2.77 2.44
N THR A 38 2.93 2.37 3.71
CA THR A 38 2.99 3.29 4.84
C THR A 38 4.32 4.05 4.89
N ALA A 39 5.45 3.40 4.61
CA ALA A 39 6.76 4.05 4.55
C ALA A 39 6.83 5.09 3.42
N ARG A 40 6.27 4.79 2.24
CA ARG A 40 6.13 5.76 1.13
C ARG A 40 5.26 6.95 1.52
N LEU A 41 4.15 6.70 2.23
CA LEU A 41 3.33 7.77 2.79
C LEU A 41 4.15 8.68 3.71
N PHE A 42 4.90 8.10 4.65
CA PHE A 42 5.80 8.84 5.52
C PHE A 42 6.85 9.65 4.76
N GLN A 43 7.36 9.14 3.64
CA GLN A 43 8.28 9.91 2.79
C GLN A 43 7.59 11.08 2.07
N LYS A 44 6.33 10.93 1.66
CA LYS A 44 5.58 11.94 0.90
C LYS A 44 5.08 13.10 1.75
N ILE A 45 4.48 12.80 2.90
CA ILE A 45 3.82 13.79 3.78
C ILE A 45 4.52 13.94 5.13
N GLY A 46 5.61 13.21 5.36
CA GLY A 46 6.40 13.29 6.59
C GLY A 46 5.76 12.55 7.78
N PRO A 47 6.35 12.68 8.99
CA PRO A 47 5.86 12.04 10.21
C PRO A 47 4.43 12.46 10.60
N ASN A 48 3.92 13.57 10.06
CA ASN A 48 2.54 14.02 10.26
C ASN A 48 1.51 13.03 9.70
N ALA A 49 1.89 12.19 8.72
CA ALA A 49 1.07 11.08 8.22
C ALA A 49 0.47 10.21 9.32
N ARG A 50 1.26 9.90 10.36
CA ARG A 50 0.85 8.99 11.44
C ARG A 50 -0.27 9.55 12.29
N LYS A 51 -0.31 10.87 12.45
CA LYS A 51 -1.38 11.57 13.18
C LYS A 51 -2.64 11.69 12.35
N GLU A 52 -2.48 11.69 11.04
CA GLU A 52 -3.58 11.85 10.12
C GLU A 52 -4.27 10.51 9.88
N ARG A 53 -5.29 10.23 10.71
CA ARG A 53 -6.21 9.08 10.60
C ARG A 53 -7.01 9.03 9.28
N ARG A 54 -6.71 9.92 8.33
CA ARG A 54 -7.33 9.98 7.00
C ARG A 54 -6.69 9.00 6.01
N TYR A 55 -5.45 8.59 6.23
CA TYR A 55 -4.74 7.67 5.34
C TYR A 55 -4.79 6.24 5.84
N GLU A 56 -5.48 5.38 5.11
CA GLU A 56 -5.57 3.95 5.41
C GLU A 56 -4.80 3.13 4.36
N PRO A 57 -3.80 2.32 4.77
CA PRO A 57 -3.20 1.35 3.86
C PRO A 57 -4.23 0.27 3.51
N ARG A 58 -4.60 0.20 2.23
CA ARG A 58 -5.59 -0.76 1.70
C ARG A 58 -5.02 -1.52 0.51
N GLN A 59 -5.56 -2.73 0.29
CA GLN A 59 -5.20 -3.54 -0.86
C GLN A 59 -5.75 -2.90 -2.13
N LEU A 60 -4.86 -2.72 -3.12
CA LEU A 60 -5.26 -2.29 -4.44
C LEU A 60 -6.00 -3.42 -5.14
N PRO A 61 -7.06 -3.12 -5.89
CA PRO A 61 -7.76 -4.13 -6.68
C PRO A 61 -6.82 -4.73 -7.72
N GLU A 62 -6.86 -6.05 -7.89
CA GLU A 62 -5.98 -6.80 -8.82
C GLU A 62 -6.01 -6.23 -10.25
N LYS A 63 -7.15 -5.67 -10.68
CA LYS A 63 -7.29 -5.00 -11.99
C LYS A 63 -6.29 -3.86 -12.22
N LYS A 64 -5.82 -3.18 -11.16
CA LYS A 64 -4.75 -2.16 -11.24
C LYS A 64 -3.34 -2.77 -11.15
N VAL A 65 -3.22 -3.94 -10.53
CA VAL A 65 -1.93 -4.63 -10.26
C VAL A 65 -1.44 -5.41 -11.47
N SER A 66 -2.35 -5.89 -12.33
CA SER A 66 -2.02 -6.65 -13.54
C SER A 66 -1.07 -5.94 -14.52
N GLN A 67 -0.90 -4.61 -14.43
CA GLN A 67 0.10 -3.88 -15.22
C GLN A 67 1.50 -3.82 -14.58
N VAL A 68 1.62 -4.11 -13.28
CA VAL A 68 2.89 -4.06 -12.56
C VAL A 68 3.32 -5.50 -12.27
N SER A 69 3.99 -6.10 -13.26
CA SER A 69 4.56 -7.46 -13.19
C SER A 69 5.23 -7.70 -11.84
N CYS A 70 4.55 -8.45 -10.97
CA CYS A 70 5.17 -9.06 -9.81
C CYS A 70 5.94 -10.24 -10.40
N GLY A 71 7.25 -10.07 -10.61
CA GLY A 71 8.13 -11.14 -11.08
C GLY A 71 7.95 -12.35 -10.17
N GLY A 72 7.42 -13.43 -10.75
CA GLY A 72 7.32 -14.72 -10.10
C GLY A 72 8.71 -15.22 -9.77
N GLY A 73 9.11 -15.11 -8.51
CA GLY A 73 10.16 -15.93 -7.92
C GLY A 73 9.58 -17.30 -7.61
N SER A 74 9.37 -18.12 -8.65
CA SER A 74 9.27 -19.57 -8.50
C SER A 74 10.60 -20.17 -8.91
N THR A 75 11.40 -20.59 -7.94
CA THR A 75 12.19 -21.84 -7.94
C THR A 75 12.90 -21.99 -6.60
#